data_AF-A0A947JSM6-F1
#
_entry.id   AF-A0A947JSM6-F1
#
_cell.length_a   1.000
_cell.length_b   1.000
_cell.length_c   1.000
_cell.angle_alpha   90.00
_cell.angle_beta   90.00
_cell.angle_gamma   90.00
#
_symmetry.space_group_name_H-M   'P 1'
#
loop_
_entity.id
_entity.type
_entity.pdbx_description
1 polymer ?
#
loop_
_entity_poly.entity_id
_entity_poly.type
_entity_poly.pdbx_seq_one_letter_code
_entity_poly.pdbx_strand_id
1 'polypeptide(L)'
;MTMSTLFDTLQLGDLTLNNRIVMAPLTRMRSKQPGNIPHALNAEYYGQRSSAGLIISEASQITPHGQGYPATPGIYSAEQVAGWKLVTDAVHEKGGKIFLQLWHVGRISHSSFHPAEGLPVAPSAIQPAGMTMTADWQQLPFETPRELELNEIPGLVADYKKAAENAKAAGFDGVEVHGANGYLLDQFLQDGSNKRKDAYGGTIKNRARLLLEVVDAVTHVWTTNRVGVRLSPYGTFNDMSDSDPVKLFMYVLEQLSLRGIGYAHLIEPRATGAGGGDAVYEDAPSTSQLFRKLFKGVFISAGGYNREDAIRAVESGLVDAVAFGRIFIANPDLPERLKLNEPLNKYNRATFYGGDAVGYTDYLALK
;
A
#
# COMPACT_ATOMS: atom_id res chain seq x y z
N MET A 1 29.19 -16.48 5.19
CA MET A 1 28.57 -15.18 4.84
C MET A 1 28.06 -14.58 6.13
N THR A 2 28.31 -13.31 6.38
CA THR A 2 27.79 -12.59 7.55
C THR A 2 26.26 -12.48 7.45
N MET A 3 25.53 -12.75 8.53
CA MET A 3 24.08 -12.56 8.57
C MET A 3 23.74 -11.07 8.41
N SER A 4 22.75 -10.75 7.59
CA SER A 4 22.26 -9.37 7.44
C SER A 4 21.48 -8.94 8.68
N THR A 5 21.65 -7.69 9.10
CA THR A 5 20.93 -7.07 10.21
C THR A 5 19.90 -6.06 9.70
N LEU A 6 18.91 -5.73 10.54
CA LEU A 6 17.87 -4.73 10.24
C LEU A 6 18.45 -3.35 9.85
N PHE A 7 19.66 -3.04 10.29
CA PHE A 7 20.32 -1.75 10.11
C PHE A 7 21.32 -1.73 8.94
N ASP A 8 21.57 -2.88 8.31
CA ASP A 8 22.43 -2.96 7.14
C ASP A 8 21.74 -2.38 5.91
N THR A 9 22.54 -1.91 4.95
CA THR A 9 22.02 -1.50 3.65
C THR A 9 21.34 -2.66 2.91
N LEU A 10 20.40 -2.33 2.04
CA LEU A 10 19.69 -3.28 1.19
C LEU A 10 19.70 -2.79 -0.26
N GLN A 11 20.11 -3.65 -1.19
CA GLN A 11 20.00 -3.37 -2.60
C GLN A 11 18.60 -3.71 -3.10
N LEU A 12 17.86 -2.71 -3.58
CA LEU A 12 16.59 -2.85 -4.29
C LEU A 12 16.80 -2.40 -5.73
N GLY A 13 17.11 -3.35 -6.61
CA GLY A 13 17.39 -3.01 -8.01
C GLY A 13 18.64 -2.16 -8.15
N ASP A 14 18.48 -0.95 -8.70
CA ASP A 14 19.52 0.07 -8.82
C ASP A 14 19.56 1.04 -7.61
N LEU A 15 18.65 0.89 -6.65
CA LEU A 15 18.61 1.69 -5.42
C LEU A 15 19.33 0.97 -4.27
N THR A 16 20.21 1.69 -3.59
CA THR A 16 20.77 1.27 -2.30
C THR A 16 19.96 1.94 -1.18
N LEU A 17 19.26 1.13 -0.39
CA LEU A 17 18.50 1.57 0.78
C LEU A 17 19.43 1.61 1.99
N ASN A 18 19.32 2.66 2.81
CA ASN A 18 20.23 2.91 3.93
C ASN A 18 20.08 1.92 5.10
N ASN A 19 18.94 1.24 5.19
CA ASN A 19 18.61 0.23 6.18
C ASN A 19 17.45 -0.64 5.65
N ARG A 20 17.03 -1.65 6.43
CA ARG A 20 15.94 -2.57 6.09
C ARG A 20 14.61 -2.21 6.79
N ILE A 21 14.46 -0.95 7.19
CA ILE A 21 13.30 -0.43 7.91
C ILE A 21 12.48 0.40 6.92
N VAL A 22 11.28 -0.10 6.58
CA VAL A 22 10.40 0.53 5.60
C VAL A 22 9.28 1.27 6.32
N MET A 23 8.97 2.49 5.87
CA MET A 23 7.72 3.14 6.28
C MET A 23 6.58 2.53 5.46
N ALA A 24 5.66 1.85 6.13
CA ALA A 24 4.50 1.24 5.48
C ALA A 24 3.59 2.33 4.87
N PRO A 25 2.79 2.00 3.85
CA PRO A 25 1.79 2.90 3.29
C PRO A 25 0.67 3.15 4.32
N LEU A 26 0.42 4.43 4.62
CA LEU A 26 -0.45 4.85 5.72
C LEU A 26 -1.36 5.98 5.26
N THR A 27 -2.61 5.69 4.92
CA THR A 27 -3.63 6.71 4.63
C THR A 27 -3.77 7.69 5.80
N ARG A 28 -3.57 9.00 5.54
CA ARG A 28 -3.65 10.05 6.58
C ARG A 28 -4.76 11.07 6.34
N MET A 29 -5.32 11.11 5.12
CA MET A 29 -6.47 11.95 4.75
C MET A 29 -6.23 13.44 5.00
N ARG A 30 -5.07 13.95 4.57
CA ARG A 30 -4.61 15.33 4.80
C ARG A 30 -4.23 16.06 3.51
N SER A 31 -4.83 15.68 2.39
CA SER A 31 -4.63 16.37 1.11
C SER A 31 -5.43 17.66 1.08
N LYS A 32 -4.91 18.68 0.40
CA LYS A 32 -5.63 19.92 0.17
C LYS A 32 -6.92 19.66 -0.63
N GLN A 33 -8.01 20.29 -0.19
CA GLN A 33 -9.31 20.26 -0.84
C GLN A 33 -9.70 21.65 -1.37
N PRO A 34 -10.46 21.74 -2.48
CA PRO A 34 -10.79 20.64 -3.39
C PRO A 34 -9.55 20.16 -4.18
N GLY A 35 -9.64 18.97 -4.77
CA GLY A 35 -8.68 18.47 -5.76
C GLY A 35 -7.77 17.34 -5.29
N ASN A 36 -7.80 16.96 -4.01
CA ASN A 36 -6.99 15.85 -3.49
C ASN A 36 -5.48 16.06 -3.73
N ILE A 37 -4.99 17.28 -3.52
CA ILE A 37 -3.62 17.69 -3.88
C ILE A 37 -2.71 17.63 -2.64
N PRO A 38 -1.59 16.88 -2.66
CA PRO A 38 -0.57 17.00 -1.63
C PRO A 38 -0.02 18.43 -1.53
N HIS A 39 0.32 18.88 -0.33
CA HIS A 39 0.80 20.25 -0.08
C HIS A 39 1.95 20.26 0.93
N ALA A 40 2.40 21.46 1.34
CA ALA A 40 3.58 21.65 2.18
C ALA A 40 3.57 20.81 3.48
N LEU A 41 2.40 20.64 4.11
CA LEU A 41 2.28 19.81 5.32
C LEU A 41 2.61 18.33 5.05
N ASN A 42 2.23 17.80 3.88
CA ASN A 42 2.54 16.43 3.50
C ASN A 42 4.05 16.29 3.19
N ALA A 43 4.64 17.31 2.54
CA ALA A 43 6.08 17.33 2.26
C ALA A 43 6.89 17.34 3.56
N GLU A 44 6.49 18.14 4.55
CA GLU A 44 7.09 18.12 5.88
C GLU A 44 6.99 16.72 6.53
N TYR A 45 5.81 16.10 6.51
CA TYR A 45 5.58 14.79 7.10
C TYR A 45 6.49 13.68 6.56
N TYR A 46 6.60 13.58 5.23
CA TYR A 46 7.47 12.58 4.61
C TYR A 46 8.95 12.97 4.73
N GLY A 47 9.27 14.27 4.65
CA GLY A 47 10.61 14.79 4.90
C GLY A 47 11.11 14.48 6.31
N GLN A 48 10.25 14.49 7.33
CA GLN A 48 10.63 14.07 8.70
C GLN A 48 11.03 12.59 8.77
N ARG A 49 10.52 11.75 7.87
CA ARG A 49 10.64 10.27 7.90
C ARG A 49 11.67 9.72 6.90
N SER A 50 12.48 10.59 6.30
CA SER A 50 13.43 10.24 5.24
C SER A 50 14.62 9.38 5.69
N SER A 51 14.74 9.09 7.00
CA SER A 51 15.70 8.11 7.53
C SER A 51 15.27 6.65 7.28
N ALA A 52 14.00 6.40 6.94
CA ALA A 52 13.55 5.09 6.47
C ALA A 52 14.43 4.59 5.33
N GLY A 53 14.73 3.30 5.29
CA GLY A 53 15.40 2.68 4.15
C GLY A 53 14.59 2.89 2.87
N LEU A 54 13.27 2.75 2.97
CA LEU A 54 12.31 3.10 1.92
C LEU A 54 11.03 3.65 2.57
N ILE A 55 10.50 4.73 2.00
CA ILE A 55 9.14 5.21 2.27
C ILE A 55 8.21 4.67 1.20
N ILE A 56 7.06 4.16 1.62
CA ILE A 56 5.93 3.89 0.72
C ILE A 56 4.85 4.90 1.09
N SER A 57 4.43 5.71 0.13
CA SER A 57 3.44 6.77 0.36
C SER A 57 2.11 6.20 0.85
N GLU A 58 1.25 7.08 1.34
CA GLU A 58 -0.15 6.74 1.48
C GLU A 58 -0.78 6.33 0.15
N ALA A 59 -1.79 5.45 0.24
CA ALA A 59 -2.54 4.96 -0.90
C ALA A 59 -3.13 6.14 -1.69
N SER A 60 -2.83 6.21 -2.99
CA SER A 60 -3.14 7.38 -3.81
C SER A 60 -3.95 7.00 -5.03
N GLN A 61 -5.16 7.56 -5.15
CA GLN A 61 -6.10 7.13 -6.18
C GLN A 61 -5.62 7.48 -7.60
N ILE A 62 -5.64 6.47 -8.49
CA ILE A 62 -5.17 6.57 -9.88
C ILE A 62 -6.15 7.30 -10.82
N THR A 63 -7.39 7.45 -10.38
CA THR A 63 -8.51 8.03 -11.12
C THR A 63 -9.52 8.58 -10.12
N PRO A 64 -10.36 9.59 -10.45
CA PRO A 64 -11.42 10.06 -9.55
C PRO A 64 -12.30 8.92 -9.00
N HIS A 65 -12.72 7.99 -9.88
CA HIS A 65 -13.56 6.84 -9.51
C HIS A 65 -12.87 5.85 -8.56
N GLY A 66 -11.55 5.97 -8.39
CA GLY A 66 -10.73 5.17 -7.48
C GLY A 66 -10.73 5.66 -6.04
N GLN A 67 -11.42 6.76 -5.71
CA GLN A 67 -11.50 7.33 -4.37
C GLN A 67 -12.60 6.66 -3.51
N GLY A 68 -12.32 6.48 -2.21
CA GLY A 68 -13.31 5.96 -1.23
C GLY A 68 -13.25 6.58 0.16
N TYR A 69 -12.37 7.56 0.35
CA TYR A 69 -12.20 8.24 1.63
C TYR A 69 -11.95 9.73 1.38
N PRO A 70 -12.44 10.64 2.24
CA PRO A 70 -12.21 12.06 2.05
C PRO A 70 -10.74 12.42 2.25
N ALA A 71 -10.30 13.46 1.54
CA ALA A 71 -8.96 14.04 1.65
C ALA A 71 -7.76 13.09 1.43
N THR A 72 -7.95 11.96 0.74
CA THR A 72 -6.84 11.14 0.24
C THR A 72 -6.27 11.72 -1.05
N PRO A 73 -4.95 11.61 -1.29
CA PRO A 73 -4.32 12.25 -2.44
C PRO A 73 -4.55 11.47 -3.74
N GLY A 74 -4.69 12.18 -4.87
CA GLY A 74 -4.73 11.57 -6.20
C GLY A 74 -3.37 11.60 -6.92
N ILE A 75 -3.30 10.94 -8.08
CA ILE A 75 -2.16 11.02 -9.02
C ILE A 75 -2.62 10.99 -10.49
N TYR A 76 -3.75 11.63 -10.79
CA TYR A 76 -4.34 11.69 -12.14
C TYR A 76 -4.31 13.08 -12.76
N SER A 77 -4.13 14.15 -11.97
CA SER A 77 -4.09 15.54 -12.45
C SER A 77 -2.69 16.15 -12.40
N ALA A 78 -2.47 17.21 -13.19
CA ALA A 78 -1.21 17.94 -13.20
C ALA A 78 -0.91 18.64 -11.85
N GLU A 79 -1.94 19.15 -11.19
CA GLU A 79 -1.84 19.79 -9.88
C GLU A 79 -1.44 18.78 -8.80
N GLN A 80 -1.97 17.56 -8.87
CA GLN A 80 -1.58 16.46 -7.99
C GLN A 80 -0.12 16.06 -8.20
N VAL A 81 0.33 15.96 -9.46
CA VAL A 81 1.74 15.72 -9.80
C VAL A 81 2.64 16.81 -9.21
N ALA A 82 2.28 18.08 -9.36
CA ALA A 82 3.02 19.20 -8.77
C ALA A 82 3.04 19.16 -7.23
N GLY A 83 1.92 18.80 -6.60
CA GLY A 83 1.84 18.61 -5.15
C GLY A 83 2.74 17.47 -4.65
N TRP A 84 2.71 16.33 -5.34
CA TRP A 84 3.59 15.20 -5.04
C TRP A 84 5.06 15.52 -5.25
N LYS A 85 5.38 16.37 -6.23
CA LYS A 85 6.77 16.81 -6.45
C LYS A 85 7.35 17.54 -5.24
N LEU A 86 6.55 18.34 -4.53
CA LEU A 86 6.99 18.95 -3.26
C LEU A 86 7.38 17.88 -2.23
N VAL A 87 6.63 16.77 -2.19
CA VAL A 87 6.87 15.67 -1.25
C VAL A 87 8.14 14.92 -1.62
N THR A 88 8.31 14.53 -2.88
CA THR A 88 9.50 13.80 -3.32
C THR A 88 10.75 14.64 -3.16
N ASP A 89 10.70 15.93 -3.51
CA ASP A 89 11.82 16.86 -3.35
C ASP A 89 12.23 16.96 -1.86
N ALA A 90 11.28 17.13 -0.94
CA ALA A 90 11.57 17.19 0.50
C ALA A 90 12.17 15.88 1.07
N VAL A 91 11.79 14.73 0.51
CA VAL A 91 12.38 13.43 0.88
C VAL A 91 13.80 13.29 0.33
N HIS A 92 14.00 13.68 -0.94
CA HIS A 92 15.28 13.57 -1.63
C HIS A 92 16.33 14.55 -1.12
N GLU A 93 15.95 15.75 -0.70
CA GLU A 93 16.83 16.72 -0.02
C GLU A 93 17.49 16.14 1.24
N LYS A 94 16.84 15.15 1.87
CA LYS A 94 17.35 14.44 3.05
C LYS A 94 17.93 13.06 2.72
N GLY A 95 18.12 12.75 1.44
CA GLY A 95 18.68 11.49 0.95
C GLY A 95 17.74 10.28 0.99
N GLY A 96 16.47 10.48 1.37
CA GLY A 96 15.49 9.41 1.46
C GLY A 96 15.11 8.80 0.11
N LYS A 97 14.36 7.71 0.16
CA LYS A 97 13.78 7.04 -1.02
C LYS A 97 12.29 6.87 -0.82
N ILE A 98 11.49 7.17 -1.83
CA ILE A 98 10.02 7.11 -1.72
C ILE A 98 9.38 6.49 -2.97
N PHE A 99 8.48 5.54 -2.73
CA PHE A 99 7.63 4.93 -3.75
C PHE A 99 6.19 5.40 -3.56
N LEU A 100 5.48 5.62 -4.68
CA LEU A 100 4.05 5.95 -4.64
C LEU A 100 3.20 4.67 -4.63
N GLN A 101 2.27 4.54 -3.69
CA GLN A 101 1.31 3.44 -3.71
C GLN A 101 0.10 3.76 -4.61
N LEU A 102 -0.01 3.06 -5.73
CA LEU A 102 -1.10 3.19 -6.71
C LEU A 102 -2.36 2.48 -6.22
N TRP A 103 -3.47 3.21 -6.18
CA TRP A 103 -4.68 2.76 -5.51
C TRP A 103 -5.96 2.93 -6.33
N HIS A 104 -6.85 1.95 -6.18
CA HIS A 104 -8.24 2.04 -6.60
C HIS A 104 -9.08 1.28 -5.56
N VAL A 105 -10.01 1.95 -4.88
CA VAL A 105 -10.74 1.34 -3.75
C VAL A 105 -11.75 0.28 -4.15
N GLY A 106 -12.29 0.36 -5.37
CA GLY A 106 -13.32 -0.56 -5.85
C GLY A 106 -14.61 -0.40 -5.02
N ARG A 107 -15.18 -1.50 -4.52
CA ARG A 107 -16.43 -1.46 -3.74
C ARG A 107 -16.36 -0.74 -2.39
N ILE A 108 -15.15 -0.40 -1.91
CA ILE A 108 -14.94 0.27 -0.63
C ILE A 108 -15.02 1.79 -0.84
N SER A 109 -16.21 2.25 -1.23
CA SER A 109 -16.50 3.65 -1.57
C SER A 109 -18.00 3.93 -1.43
N HIS A 110 -18.41 5.14 -1.81
CA HIS A 110 -19.78 5.61 -1.82
C HIS A 110 -20.00 6.54 -3.02
N SER A 111 -21.22 6.56 -3.57
CA SER A 111 -21.62 7.38 -4.72
C SER A 111 -21.40 8.88 -4.52
N SER A 112 -21.34 9.34 -3.27
CA SER A 112 -21.03 10.73 -2.94
C SER A 112 -19.63 11.19 -3.34
N PHE A 113 -18.69 10.27 -3.61
CA PHE A 113 -17.38 10.61 -4.20
C PHE A 113 -17.42 10.74 -5.73
N HIS A 114 -18.46 10.22 -6.38
CA HIS A 114 -18.52 9.97 -7.82
C HIS A 114 -19.77 10.62 -8.45
N PRO A 115 -19.95 11.95 -8.34
CA PRO A 115 -21.16 12.61 -8.82
C PRO A 115 -21.36 12.48 -10.34
N ALA A 116 -20.30 12.19 -11.10
CA ALA A 116 -20.37 11.98 -12.55
C ALA A 116 -20.51 10.50 -12.94
N GLU A 117 -19.83 9.60 -12.23
CA GLU A 117 -19.73 8.16 -12.54
C GLU A 117 -20.81 7.33 -11.85
N GLY A 118 -21.37 7.81 -10.75
CA GLY A 118 -22.43 7.16 -9.98
C GLY A 118 -21.91 6.17 -8.94
N LEU A 119 -22.31 4.90 -9.05
CA LEU A 119 -21.96 3.89 -8.04
C LEU A 119 -20.46 3.52 -8.08
N PRO A 120 -19.87 3.11 -6.93
CA PRO A 120 -18.58 2.44 -6.91
C PRO A 120 -18.56 1.22 -7.85
N VAL A 121 -17.38 0.89 -8.38
CA VAL A 121 -17.18 -0.27 -9.27
C VAL A 121 -16.46 -1.43 -8.59
N ALA A 122 -16.74 -2.65 -9.04
CA ALA A 122 -16.22 -3.88 -8.45
C ALA A 122 -16.14 -5.01 -9.49
N PRO A 123 -15.45 -6.13 -9.21
CA PRO A 123 -15.55 -7.33 -10.03
C PRO A 123 -16.97 -7.92 -10.06
N SER A 124 -17.77 -7.75 -9.00
CA SER A 124 -19.14 -8.26 -8.91
C SER A 124 -20.00 -7.34 -8.06
N ALA A 125 -21.30 -7.32 -8.32
CA ALA A 125 -22.29 -6.51 -7.60
C ALA A 125 -22.58 -7.08 -6.19
N ILE A 126 -21.57 -7.04 -5.31
CA ILE A 126 -21.63 -7.55 -3.93
C ILE A 126 -21.27 -6.41 -2.97
N GLN A 127 -22.27 -5.92 -2.25
CA GLN A 127 -22.11 -4.93 -1.19
C GLN A 127 -21.22 -5.51 -0.07
N PRO A 128 -20.16 -4.82 0.35
CA PRO A 128 -19.38 -5.23 1.53
C PRO A 128 -20.18 -4.97 2.82
N ALA A 129 -19.95 -5.79 3.84
CA ALA A 129 -20.53 -5.57 5.16
C ALA A 129 -20.00 -4.26 5.82
N GLY A 130 -20.87 -3.62 6.60
CA GLY A 130 -20.50 -2.49 7.46
C GLY A 130 -20.84 -1.11 6.89
N MET A 131 -20.02 -0.12 7.24
CA MET A 131 -20.24 1.28 6.94
C MET A 131 -19.00 1.91 6.30
N THR A 132 -19.22 2.94 5.48
CA THR A 132 -18.17 3.75 4.85
C THR A 132 -18.30 5.20 5.25
N MET A 133 -17.19 5.93 5.16
CA MET A 133 -17.20 7.38 5.26
C MET A 133 -17.45 7.99 3.88
N THR A 134 -18.35 8.97 3.81
CA THR A 134 -18.72 9.67 2.59
C THR A 134 -17.81 10.87 2.31
N ALA A 135 -17.97 11.49 1.13
CA ALA A 135 -17.21 12.69 0.74
C ALA A 135 -17.39 13.88 1.71
N ASP A 136 -18.54 13.96 2.38
CA ASP A 136 -18.88 14.95 3.40
C ASP A 136 -18.63 14.45 4.85
N TRP A 137 -17.79 13.43 5.02
CA TRP A 137 -17.34 12.90 6.32
C TRP A 137 -18.45 12.27 7.17
N GLN A 138 -19.55 11.83 6.57
CA GLN A 138 -20.61 11.09 7.27
C GLN A 138 -20.36 9.59 7.21
N GLN A 139 -20.81 8.88 8.24
CA GLN A 139 -20.77 7.41 8.25
C GLN A 139 -22.10 6.87 7.72
N LEU A 140 -22.08 6.25 6.53
CA LEU A 140 -23.26 5.66 5.90
C LEU A 140 -23.02 4.18 5.55
N PRO A 141 -24.09 3.38 5.34
CA PRO A 141 -23.93 2.04 4.80
C PRO A 141 -23.23 2.07 3.45
N PHE A 142 -22.47 1.02 3.15
CA PHE A 142 -21.99 0.82 1.78
C PHE A 142 -23.17 0.70 0.82
N GLU A 143 -22.93 0.97 -0.46
CA GLU A 143 -23.87 0.68 -1.54
C GLU A 143 -23.49 -0.63 -2.23
N THR A 144 -24.45 -1.26 -2.92
CA THR A 144 -24.10 -2.34 -3.84
C THR A 144 -23.33 -1.74 -5.01
N PRO A 145 -22.06 -2.15 -5.26
CA PRO A 145 -21.28 -1.60 -6.36
C PRO A 145 -21.84 -2.07 -7.70
N ARG A 146 -21.48 -1.36 -8.77
CA ARG A 146 -21.69 -1.83 -10.13
C ARG A 146 -20.58 -2.81 -10.52
N GLU A 147 -20.96 -3.93 -11.11
CA GLU A 147 -19.99 -4.85 -11.73
C GLU A 147 -19.35 -4.19 -12.96
N LEU A 148 -18.01 -4.25 -13.06
CA LEU A 148 -17.29 -3.77 -14.23
C LEU A 148 -17.63 -4.60 -15.46
N GLU A 149 -17.98 -3.94 -16.56
CA GLU A 149 -18.15 -4.57 -17.84
C GLU A 149 -16.78 -4.95 -18.43
N LEU A 150 -16.75 -6.02 -19.24
CA LEU A 150 -15.50 -6.55 -19.79
C LEU A 150 -14.72 -5.52 -20.63
N ASN A 151 -15.44 -4.62 -21.31
CA ASN A 151 -14.86 -3.57 -22.13
C ASN A 151 -14.34 -2.36 -21.34
N GLU A 152 -14.62 -2.26 -20.03
CA GLU A 152 -14.11 -1.20 -19.16
C GLU A 152 -12.72 -1.54 -18.60
N ILE A 153 -12.40 -2.82 -18.47
CA ILE A 153 -11.13 -3.28 -17.87
C ILE A 153 -9.88 -2.72 -18.58
N PRO A 154 -9.80 -2.66 -19.92
CA PRO A 154 -8.65 -2.04 -20.59
C PRO A 154 -8.45 -0.56 -20.21
N GLY A 155 -9.54 0.19 -19.99
CA GLY A 155 -9.49 1.58 -19.53
C GLY A 155 -8.90 1.69 -18.12
N LEU A 156 -9.35 0.82 -17.20
CA LEU A 156 -8.80 0.74 -15.85
C LEU A 156 -7.30 0.44 -15.84
N VAL A 157 -6.83 -0.50 -16.68
CA VAL A 157 -5.40 -0.81 -16.81
C VAL A 157 -4.63 0.41 -17.35
N ALA A 158 -5.22 1.16 -18.28
CA ALA A 158 -4.64 2.40 -18.78
C ALA A 158 -4.54 3.50 -17.70
N ASP A 159 -5.51 3.59 -16.79
CA ASP A 159 -5.45 4.52 -15.66
C ASP A 159 -4.28 4.19 -14.72
N TYR A 160 -4.03 2.91 -14.42
CA TYR A 160 -2.85 2.50 -13.64
C TYR A 160 -1.54 2.87 -14.34
N LYS A 161 -1.46 2.66 -15.66
CA LYS A 161 -0.30 3.07 -16.44
C LYS A 161 -0.10 4.58 -16.38
N LYS A 162 -1.17 5.36 -16.57
CA LYS A 162 -1.12 6.83 -16.52
C LYS A 162 -0.70 7.34 -15.15
N ALA A 163 -1.23 6.75 -14.08
CA ALA A 163 -0.82 7.04 -12.72
C ALA A 163 0.67 6.74 -12.48
N ALA A 164 1.20 5.65 -13.05
CA ALA A 164 2.62 5.33 -12.99
C ALA A 164 3.49 6.36 -13.76
N GLU A 165 3.04 6.85 -14.91
CA GLU A 165 3.70 7.93 -15.66
C GLU A 165 3.71 9.24 -14.85
N ASN A 166 2.58 9.58 -14.24
CA ASN A 166 2.42 10.74 -13.39
C ASN A 166 3.29 10.65 -12.13
N ALA A 167 3.40 9.47 -11.50
CA ALA A 167 4.32 9.25 -10.39
C ALA A 167 5.78 9.46 -10.82
N LYS A 168 6.14 9.05 -12.04
CA LYS A 168 7.49 9.28 -12.58
C LYS A 168 7.76 10.76 -12.80
N ALA A 169 6.78 11.47 -13.36
CA ALA A 169 6.83 12.93 -13.54
C ALA A 169 6.89 13.69 -12.22
N ALA A 170 6.25 13.17 -11.17
CA ALA A 170 6.30 13.73 -9.81
C ALA A 170 7.66 13.52 -9.12
N GLY A 171 8.54 12.66 -9.65
CA GLY A 171 9.87 12.45 -9.08
C GLY A 171 9.97 11.32 -8.05
N PHE A 172 9.02 10.38 -8.02
CA PHE A 172 9.17 9.19 -7.16
C PHE A 172 10.36 8.31 -7.58
N ASP A 173 10.85 7.48 -6.66
CA ASP A 173 11.91 6.50 -6.96
C ASP A 173 11.34 5.21 -7.58
N GLY A 174 10.04 4.99 -7.45
CA GLY A 174 9.31 3.84 -7.97
C GLY A 174 7.86 3.84 -7.54
N VAL A 175 7.17 2.73 -7.76
CA VAL A 175 5.73 2.59 -7.44
C VAL A 175 5.42 1.25 -6.77
N GLU A 176 4.40 1.24 -5.92
CA GLU A 176 3.81 0.03 -5.34
C GLU A 176 2.39 -0.16 -5.87
N VAL A 177 2.08 -1.31 -6.46
CA VAL A 177 0.71 -1.67 -6.85
C VAL A 177 -0.03 -2.21 -5.61
N HIS A 178 -1.13 -1.55 -5.23
CA HIS A 178 -1.92 -1.97 -4.07
C HIS A 178 -2.88 -3.13 -4.41
N GLY A 179 -2.41 -4.37 -4.23
CA GLY A 179 -3.19 -5.62 -4.39
C GLY A 179 -3.63 -6.26 -3.08
N ALA A 180 -4.01 -5.46 -2.09
CA ALA A 180 -4.24 -5.92 -0.71
C ALA A 180 -5.43 -5.19 -0.06
N ASN A 181 -5.76 -5.58 1.17
CA ASN A 181 -6.72 -4.93 2.07
C ASN A 181 -8.12 -4.77 1.47
N GLY A 182 -8.53 -5.66 0.57
CA GLY A 182 -9.87 -5.68 0.01
C GLY A 182 -10.20 -4.50 -0.90
N TYR A 183 -9.21 -3.85 -1.50
CA TYR A 183 -9.43 -2.86 -2.56
C TYR A 183 -9.51 -3.51 -3.93
N LEU A 184 -9.69 -2.74 -5.01
CA LEU A 184 -10.16 -3.28 -6.29
C LEU A 184 -9.38 -4.49 -6.80
N LEU A 185 -8.05 -4.44 -6.80
CA LEU A 185 -7.25 -5.56 -7.29
C LEU A 185 -7.41 -6.80 -6.40
N ASP A 186 -7.46 -6.62 -5.08
CA ASP A 186 -7.69 -7.71 -4.12
C ASP A 186 -9.13 -8.27 -4.21
N GLN A 187 -10.11 -7.41 -4.52
CA GLN A 187 -11.47 -7.81 -4.82
C GLN A 187 -11.52 -8.75 -6.02
N PHE A 188 -10.73 -8.49 -7.06
CA PHE A 188 -10.60 -9.39 -8.22
C PHE A 188 -9.87 -10.69 -7.87
N LEU A 189 -8.84 -10.64 -7.00
CA LEU A 189 -8.07 -11.81 -6.61
C LEU A 189 -8.91 -12.87 -5.89
N GLN A 190 -9.76 -12.45 -4.96
CA GLN A 190 -10.40 -13.36 -4.01
C GLN A 190 -11.80 -13.78 -4.45
N ASP A 191 -12.09 -15.08 -4.38
CA ASP A 191 -13.36 -15.63 -4.86
C ASP A 191 -14.58 -15.27 -4.00
N GLY A 192 -14.41 -14.76 -2.78
CA GLY A 192 -15.49 -14.22 -1.95
C GLY A 192 -16.15 -12.99 -2.58
N SER A 193 -15.35 -12.10 -3.16
CA SER A 193 -15.78 -10.86 -3.81
C SER A 193 -15.88 -10.95 -5.34
N ASN A 194 -15.16 -11.87 -5.98
CA ASN A 194 -15.19 -12.06 -7.43
C ASN A 194 -16.02 -13.28 -7.84
N LYS A 195 -17.23 -13.04 -8.35
CA LYS A 195 -18.16 -14.05 -8.88
C LYS A 195 -18.30 -13.98 -10.41
N ARG A 196 -17.37 -13.31 -11.09
CA ARG A 196 -17.38 -13.18 -12.55
C ARG A 196 -17.30 -14.54 -13.23
N LYS A 197 -17.92 -14.62 -14.41
CA LYS A 197 -17.93 -15.83 -15.27
C LYS A 197 -17.11 -15.67 -16.54
N ASP A 198 -16.42 -14.54 -16.69
CA ASP A 198 -15.61 -14.20 -17.86
C ASP A 198 -14.11 -14.49 -17.63
N ALA A 199 -13.26 -13.90 -18.47
CA ALA A 199 -11.81 -14.06 -18.39
C ALA A 199 -11.17 -13.53 -17.10
N TYR A 200 -11.91 -12.81 -16.25
CA TYR A 200 -11.43 -12.22 -15.01
C TYR A 200 -12.03 -12.87 -13.76
N GLY A 201 -12.76 -13.99 -13.89
CA GLY A 201 -13.32 -14.74 -12.76
C GLY A 201 -13.20 -16.26 -12.87
N GLY A 202 -13.70 -16.94 -11.83
CA GLY A 202 -13.61 -18.39 -11.69
C GLY A 202 -12.22 -18.86 -11.26
N THR A 203 -11.39 -19.30 -12.22
CA THR A 203 -10.08 -19.90 -11.93
C THR A 203 -9.10 -18.90 -11.30
N ILE A 204 -8.15 -19.37 -10.48
CA ILE A 204 -7.08 -18.53 -9.89
C ILE A 204 -6.36 -17.69 -10.95
N LYS A 205 -6.04 -18.30 -12.11
CA LYS A 205 -5.41 -17.59 -13.24
C LYS A 205 -6.23 -16.41 -13.74
N ASN A 206 -7.55 -16.57 -13.84
CA ASN A 206 -8.43 -15.50 -14.28
C ASN A 206 -8.61 -14.43 -13.21
N ARG A 207 -8.77 -14.81 -11.94
CA ARG A 207 -8.87 -13.86 -10.81
C ARG A 207 -7.61 -13.00 -10.66
N ALA A 208 -6.44 -13.60 -10.88
CA ALA A 208 -5.15 -12.90 -10.88
C ALA A 208 -4.89 -12.04 -12.14
N ARG A 209 -5.70 -12.19 -13.21
CA ARG A 209 -5.43 -11.56 -14.50
C ARG A 209 -5.32 -10.04 -14.40
N LEU A 210 -6.27 -9.38 -13.74
CA LEU A 210 -6.28 -7.92 -13.64
C LEU A 210 -5.02 -7.38 -12.95
N LEU A 211 -4.64 -7.98 -11.80
CA LEU A 211 -3.41 -7.59 -11.10
C LEU A 211 -2.19 -7.72 -12.01
N LEU A 212 -2.08 -8.83 -12.75
CA LEU A 212 -0.93 -9.09 -13.61
C LEU A 212 -0.90 -8.15 -14.83
N GLU A 213 -2.04 -7.85 -15.44
CA GLU A 213 -2.13 -6.86 -16.53
C GLU A 213 -1.77 -5.45 -16.06
N VAL A 214 -2.20 -5.07 -14.84
CA VAL A 214 -1.80 -3.81 -14.21
C VAL A 214 -0.30 -3.77 -13.96
N VAL A 215 0.27 -4.83 -13.39
CA VAL A 215 1.73 -4.94 -13.18
C VAL A 215 2.48 -4.82 -14.50
N ASP A 216 2.05 -5.55 -15.54
CA ASP A 216 2.67 -5.51 -16.87
C ASP A 216 2.61 -4.08 -17.44
N ALA A 217 1.46 -3.41 -17.35
CA ALA A 217 1.29 -2.02 -17.80
C ALA A 217 2.19 -1.02 -17.06
N VAL A 218 2.33 -1.17 -15.73
CA VAL A 218 3.20 -0.32 -14.90
C VAL A 218 4.68 -0.57 -15.23
N THR A 219 5.07 -1.81 -15.51
CA THR A 219 6.46 -2.16 -15.91
C THR A 219 6.85 -1.68 -17.30
N HIS A 220 5.90 -1.25 -18.14
CA HIS A 220 6.23 -0.51 -19.36
C HIS A 220 6.68 0.93 -19.09
N VAL A 221 6.42 1.47 -17.89
CA VAL A 221 6.80 2.84 -17.48
C VAL A 221 8.03 2.83 -16.57
N TRP A 222 8.10 1.83 -15.68
CA TRP A 222 9.15 1.65 -14.69
C TRP A 222 9.93 0.37 -14.94
N THR A 223 11.23 0.38 -14.70
CA THR A 223 12.00 -0.87 -14.64
C THR A 223 11.39 -1.78 -13.57
N THR A 224 11.36 -3.08 -13.81
CA THR A 224 10.65 -4.04 -12.92
C THR A 224 11.17 -3.97 -11.48
N ASN A 225 12.46 -3.67 -11.31
CA ASN A 225 13.11 -3.50 -10.01
C ASN A 225 12.72 -2.21 -9.24
N ARG A 226 11.98 -1.29 -9.87
CA ARG A 226 11.35 -0.10 -9.27
C ARG A 226 9.82 -0.24 -9.14
N VAL A 227 9.31 -1.45 -9.30
CA VAL A 227 7.91 -1.80 -9.08
C VAL A 227 7.82 -2.76 -7.91
N GLY A 228 6.93 -2.47 -6.97
CA GLY A 228 6.54 -3.36 -5.88
C GLY A 228 5.08 -3.75 -5.98
N VAL A 229 4.70 -4.85 -5.32
CA VAL A 229 3.29 -5.26 -5.18
C VAL A 229 3.00 -5.60 -3.73
N ARG A 230 1.95 -4.99 -3.18
CA ARG A 230 1.48 -5.26 -1.82
C ARG A 230 0.32 -6.25 -1.82
N LEU A 231 0.38 -7.27 -0.95
CA LEU A 231 -0.62 -8.34 -0.85
C LEU A 231 -0.96 -8.62 0.63
N SER A 232 -2.17 -9.12 0.89
CA SER A 232 -2.63 -9.52 2.23
C SER A 232 -3.24 -10.93 2.20
N PRO A 233 -2.41 -11.99 2.13
CA PRO A 233 -2.89 -13.34 1.80
C PRO A 233 -3.99 -13.91 2.70
N TYR A 234 -3.99 -13.50 3.96
CA TYR A 234 -4.93 -13.92 4.99
C TYR A 234 -5.83 -12.77 5.48
N GLY A 235 -5.79 -11.62 4.80
CA GLY A 235 -6.52 -10.43 5.22
C GLY A 235 -8.02 -10.58 4.98
N THR A 236 -8.81 -10.40 6.04
CA THR A 236 -10.29 -10.37 5.97
C THR A 236 -10.87 -8.96 6.04
N PHE A 237 -10.01 -7.95 6.19
CA PHE A 237 -10.41 -6.54 6.22
C PHE A 237 -11.18 -6.17 4.93
N ASN A 238 -12.16 -5.28 5.03
CA ASN A 238 -13.05 -4.90 3.93
C ASN A 238 -13.92 -6.07 3.39
N ASP A 239 -14.35 -6.95 4.31
CA ASP A 239 -15.28 -8.05 4.05
C ASP A 239 -14.75 -9.04 2.99
N MET A 240 -13.47 -9.36 3.10
CA MET A 240 -12.74 -10.20 2.15
C MET A 240 -12.65 -11.65 2.60
N SER A 241 -12.70 -12.57 1.63
CA SER A 241 -12.51 -14.00 1.83
C SER A 241 -12.13 -14.69 0.52
N ASP A 242 -11.34 -15.75 0.59
CA ASP A 242 -11.07 -16.67 -0.51
C ASP A 242 -11.18 -18.12 0.00
N SER A 243 -11.63 -19.04 -0.84
CA SER A 243 -11.79 -20.45 -0.46
C SER A 243 -10.46 -21.22 -0.35
N ASP A 244 -9.40 -20.77 -1.02
CA ASP A 244 -8.05 -21.35 -0.96
C ASP A 244 -6.97 -20.26 -1.14
N PRO A 245 -6.83 -19.37 -0.13
CA PRO A 245 -5.94 -18.20 -0.23
C PRO A 245 -4.49 -18.62 -0.44
N VAL A 246 -4.06 -19.74 0.15
CA VAL A 246 -2.68 -20.22 -0.02
C VAL A 246 -2.39 -20.48 -1.49
N LYS A 247 -3.22 -21.27 -2.20
CA LYS A 247 -2.98 -21.53 -3.63
C LYS A 247 -3.06 -20.27 -4.49
N LEU A 248 -4.01 -19.38 -4.19
CA LEU A 248 -4.16 -18.11 -4.90
C LEU A 248 -2.87 -17.27 -4.80
N PHE A 249 -2.39 -17.02 -3.59
CA PHE A 249 -1.24 -16.14 -3.37
C PHE A 249 0.10 -16.81 -3.72
N MET A 250 0.19 -18.15 -3.68
CA MET A 250 1.31 -18.88 -4.30
C MET A 250 1.41 -18.57 -5.80
N TYR A 251 0.31 -18.74 -6.54
CA TYR A 251 0.27 -18.44 -7.98
C TYR A 251 0.65 -16.98 -8.27
N VAL A 252 0.08 -16.03 -7.53
CA VAL A 252 0.39 -14.61 -7.71
C VAL A 252 1.89 -14.34 -7.50
N LEU A 253 2.47 -14.84 -6.41
CA LEU A 253 3.88 -14.60 -6.12
C LEU A 253 4.83 -15.25 -7.13
N GLU A 254 4.52 -16.46 -7.61
CA GLU A 254 5.25 -17.08 -8.72
C GLU A 254 5.20 -16.21 -9.99
N GLN A 255 4.02 -15.68 -10.33
CA GLN A 255 3.85 -14.83 -11.52
C GLN A 255 4.58 -13.48 -11.40
N LEU A 256 4.62 -12.89 -10.20
CA LEU A 256 5.40 -11.68 -9.92
C LEU A 256 6.92 -11.97 -9.95
N SER A 257 7.33 -13.13 -9.45
CA SER A 257 8.72 -13.60 -9.46
C SER A 257 9.23 -13.80 -10.89
N LEU A 258 8.42 -14.42 -11.76
CA LEU A 258 8.73 -14.59 -13.20
C LEU A 258 8.90 -13.27 -13.94
N ARG A 259 8.18 -12.22 -13.53
CA ARG A 259 8.29 -10.86 -14.06
C ARG A 259 9.49 -10.08 -13.53
N GLY A 260 10.21 -10.62 -12.54
CA GLY A 260 11.35 -9.95 -11.93
C GLY A 260 10.97 -8.64 -11.22
N ILE A 261 9.80 -8.61 -10.58
CA ILE A 261 9.32 -7.47 -9.79
C ILE A 261 10.29 -7.20 -8.63
N GLY A 262 10.53 -5.92 -8.34
CA GLY A 262 11.54 -5.47 -7.39
C GLY A 262 11.29 -5.96 -5.98
N TYR A 263 10.05 -5.83 -5.51
CA TYR A 263 9.66 -6.41 -4.22
C TYR A 263 8.22 -6.91 -4.13
N ALA A 264 8.02 -7.88 -3.24
CA ALA A 264 6.71 -8.26 -2.72
C ALA A 264 6.59 -7.76 -1.28
N HIS A 265 5.50 -7.07 -0.97
CA HIS A 265 5.21 -6.52 0.35
C HIS A 265 4.01 -7.26 0.95
N LEU A 266 4.25 -8.14 1.91
CA LEU A 266 3.20 -8.98 2.50
C LEU A 266 2.79 -8.48 3.88
N ILE A 267 1.48 -8.45 4.11
CA ILE A 267 0.91 -8.23 5.43
C ILE A 267 0.75 -9.57 6.14
N GLU A 268 1.38 -9.71 7.30
CA GLU A 268 1.29 -10.88 8.17
C GLU A 268 -0.08 -10.93 8.87
N PRO A 269 -0.75 -12.11 8.94
CA PRO A 269 -2.03 -12.28 9.62
C PRO A 269 -1.96 -12.08 11.13
N ARG A 270 -0.76 -12.07 11.71
CA ARG A 270 -0.57 -11.80 13.14
C ARG A 270 -1.00 -10.38 13.52
N ALA A 271 -1.04 -9.45 12.58
CA ALA A 271 -1.54 -8.11 12.84
C ALA A 271 -3.05 -8.05 12.68
N THR A 272 -3.71 -7.21 13.48
CA THR A 272 -5.05 -6.73 13.12
C THR A 272 -5.01 -6.10 11.72
N GLY A 273 -6.09 -6.29 10.95
CA GLY A 273 -6.26 -5.65 9.64
C GLY A 273 -6.12 -4.12 9.69
N ALA A 274 -6.03 -3.48 8.52
CA ALA A 274 -5.87 -2.03 8.40
C ALA A 274 -6.92 -1.28 9.24
N GLY A 275 -6.50 -0.26 10.01
CA GLY A 275 -7.39 0.48 10.92
C GLY A 275 -7.89 -0.30 12.15
N GLY A 276 -7.60 -1.60 12.29
CA GLY A 276 -7.95 -2.44 13.44
C GLY A 276 -7.11 -2.17 14.70
N GLY A 277 -7.40 -2.89 15.80
CA GLY A 277 -6.79 -2.69 17.13
C GLY A 277 -5.29 -2.96 17.23
N ASP A 278 -4.73 -3.10 18.43
CA ASP A 278 -3.28 -3.29 18.64
C ASP A 278 -2.89 -4.74 18.95
N ALA A 279 -3.82 -5.69 18.78
CA ALA A 279 -3.58 -7.10 19.00
C ALA A 279 -2.52 -7.66 18.03
N VAL A 280 -1.69 -8.56 18.57
CA VAL A 280 -0.77 -9.40 17.82
C VAL A 280 -1.12 -10.86 18.13
N TYR A 281 -1.39 -11.64 17.10
CA TYR A 281 -1.71 -13.06 17.20
C TYR A 281 -0.45 -13.88 16.94
N GLU A 282 0.28 -14.24 18.00
CA GLU A 282 1.61 -14.88 17.88
C GLU A 282 1.56 -16.24 17.16
N ASP A 283 0.45 -16.97 17.27
CA ASP A 283 0.25 -18.28 16.64
C ASP A 283 -0.28 -18.21 15.19
N ALA A 284 -0.41 -17.01 14.62
CA ALA A 284 -0.90 -16.86 13.26
C ALA A 284 0.13 -17.40 12.22
N PRO A 285 -0.33 -17.93 11.07
CA PRO A 285 0.57 -18.38 10.01
C PRO A 285 1.56 -17.29 9.57
N SER A 286 2.79 -17.67 9.25
CA SER A 286 3.79 -16.73 8.72
C SER A 286 3.77 -16.73 7.19
N THR A 287 3.45 -15.57 6.61
CA THR A 287 3.47 -15.39 5.15
C THR A 287 4.88 -15.53 4.59
N SER A 288 5.88 -15.01 5.30
CA SER A 288 7.29 -15.14 4.94
C SER A 288 7.76 -16.60 4.91
N GLN A 289 7.39 -17.43 5.91
CA GLN A 289 7.70 -18.86 5.89
C GLN A 289 7.06 -19.60 4.71
N LEU A 290 5.81 -19.26 4.38
CA LEU A 290 5.06 -19.93 3.30
C LEU A 290 5.54 -19.51 1.92
N PHE A 291 5.83 -18.22 1.72
CA PHE A 291 5.93 -17.66 0.39
C PHE A 291 7.33 -17.18 -0.02
N ARG A 292 8.29 -16.99 0.90
CA ARG A 292 9.61 -16.44 0.55
C ARG A 292 10.30 -17.21 -0.58
N LYS A 293 10.17 -18.54 -0.61
CA LYS A 293 10.81 -19.39 -1.65
C LYS A 293 10.25 -19.18 -3.06
N LEU A 294 9.04 -18.64 -3.19
CA LEU A 294 8.37 -18.44 -4.48
C LEU A 294 8.82 -17.13 -5.16
N PHE A 295 9.29 -16.17 -4.36
CA PHE A 295 9.62 -14.83 -4.83
C PHE A 295 11.12 -14.55 -4.73
N LYS A 296 11.76 -14.24 -5.87
CA LYS A 296 13.21 -14.05 -5.95
C LYS A 296 13.66 -12.63 -5.62
N GLY A 297 12.79 -11.63 -5.74
CA GLY A 297 13.09 -10.23 -5.43
C GLY A 297 13.17 -9.95 -3.92
N VAL A 298 13.16 -8.66 -3.55
CA VAL A 298 13.13 -8.23 -2.15
C VAL A 298 11.78 -8.58 -1.52
N PHE A 299 11.78 -9.15 -0.33
CA PHE A 299 10.57 -9.52 0.39
C PHE A 299 10.42 -8.68 1.63
N ILE A 300 9.42 -7.80 1.62
CA ILE A 300 9.10 -6.89 2.70
C ILE A 300 7.95 -7.50 3.50
N SER A 301 8.14 -7.69 4.80
CA SER A 301 7.06 -8.14 5.70
C SER A 301 6.55 -6.99 6.56
N ALA A 302 5.23 -6.96 6.78
CA ALA A 302 4.56 -5.93 7.54
C ALA A 302 3.54 -6.53 8.51
N GLY A 303 3.35 -5.87 9.66
CA GLY A 303 2.30 -6.23 10.61
C GLY A 303 2.82 -6.71 11.96
N GLY A 304 2.47 -5.97 13.01
CA GLY A 304 2.71 -6.36 14.40
C GLY A 304 4.18 -6.37 14.85
N TYR A 305 5.12 -5.93 14.01
CA TYR A 305 6.54 -5.92 14.36
C TYR A 305 6.88 -4.90 15.46
N ASN A 306 7.55 -5.39 16.49
CA ASN A 306 8.39 -4.59 17.38
C ASN A 306 9.87 -4.67 16.91
N ARG A 307 10.78 -4.08 17.70
CA ARG A 307 12.21 -4.07 17.41
C ARG A 307 12.80 -5.48 17.32
N GLU A 308 12.58 -6.29 18.36
CA GLU A 308 13.18 -7.61 18.52
C GLU A 308 12.70 -8.59 17.44
N ASP A 309 11.40 -8.57 17.13
CA ASP A 309 10.80 -9.38 16.06
C ASP A 309 11.34 -8.99 14.69
N ALA A 310 11.55 -7.70 14.43
CA ALA A 310 12.04 -7.23 13.13
C ALA A 310 13.51 -7.62 12.91
N ILE A 311 14.33 -7.53 13.96
CA ILE A 311 15.72 -8.01 13.95
C ILE A 311 15.73 -9.51 13.63
N ARG A 312 14.99 -10.33 14.40
CA ARG A 312 14.91 -11.78 14.18
C ARG A 312 14.42 -12.14 12.79
N ALA A 313 13.43 -11.41 12.27
CA ALA A 313 12.88 -11.68 10.96
C ALA A 313 13.93 -11.50 9.85
N VAL A 314 14.69 -10.40 9.88
CA VAL A 314 15.77 -10.17 8.89
C VAL A 314 16.90 -11.20 9.07
N GLU A 315 17.31 -11.47 10.31
CA GLU A 315 18.38 -12.45 10.61
C GLU A 315 18.02 -13.88 10.18
N SER A 316 16.73 -14.22 10.15
CA SER A 316 16.26 -15.52 9.66
C SER A 316 16.49 -15.75 8.16
N GLY A 317 16.70 -14.68 7.38
CA GLY A 317 16.79 -14.73 5.92
C GLY A 317 15.46 -14.98 5.20
N LEU A 318 14.34 -15.02 5.93
CA LEU A 318 13.00 -15.19 5.36
C LEU A 318 12.38 -13.87 4.86
N VAL A 319 12.90 -12.73 5.31
CA VAL A 319 12.51 -11.40 4.84
C VAL A 319 13.77 -10.56 4.63
N ASP A 320 13.71 -9.66 3.65
CA ASP A 320 14.81 -8.75 3.35
C ASP A 320 14.65 -7.41 4.05
N ALA A 321 13.41 -7.01 4.35
CA ALA A 321 13.07 -5.79 5.06
C ALA A 321 11.75 -5.91 5.84
N VAL A 322 11.57 -5.01 6.80
CA VAL A 322 10.37 -4.96 7.65
C VAL A 322 9.71 -3.59 7.54
N ALA A 323 8.41 -3.56 7.24
CA ALA A 323 7.63 -2.35 7.16
C ALA A 323 6.86 -2.05 8.46
N PHE A 324 6.97 -0.81 8.91
CA PHE A 324 6.34 -0.33 10.13
C PHE A 324 5.31 0.74 9.82
N GLY A 325 4.11 0.55 10.38
CA GLY A 325 2.98 1.49 10.23
C GLY A 325 2.84 2.43 11.41
N ARG A 326 1.98 2.06 12.37
CA ARG A 326 1.62 2.86 13.56
C ARG A 326 2.80 3.48 14.30
N ILE A 327 3.87 2.71 14.52
CA ILE A 327 5.03 3.25 15.24
C ILE A 327 5.79 4.29 14.41
N PHE A 328 5.80 4.20 13.07
CA PHE A 328 6.37 5.23 12.21
C PHE A 328 5.50 6.50 12.16
N ILE A 329 4.18 6.40 12.39
CA ILE A 329 3.34 7.59 12.57
C ILE A 329 3.89 8.47 13.69
N ALA A 330 4.22 7.88 14.84
CA ALA A 330 4.65 8.63 16.03
C ALA A 330 6.17 8.86 16.14
N ASN A 331 6.97 8.15 15.36
CA ASN A 331 8.43 8.17 15.48
C ASN A 331 9.03 8.51 14.10
N PRO A 332 9.24 9.80 13.78
CA PRO A 332 9.79 10.19 12.48
C PRO A 332 11.21 9.65 12.24
N ASP A 333 11.94 9.42 13.32
CA ASP A 333 13.32 8.92 13.41
C ASP A 333 13.37 7.45 13.84
N LEU A 334 12.32 6.67 13.56
CA LEU A 334 12.19 5.27 13.99
C LEU A 334 13.46 4.43 13.77
N PRO A 335 14.16 4.49 12.61
CA PRO A 335 15.39 3.72 12.42
C PRO A 335 16.46 3.95 13.49
N GLU A 336 16.67 5.21 13.89
CA GLU A 336 17.67 5.56 14.90
C GLU A 336 17.24 5.05 16.28
N ARG A 337 15.96 5.22 16.64
CA ARG A 337 15.41 4.69 17.89
C ARG A 337 15.55 3.18 17.99
N LEU A 338 15.23 2.45 16.92
CA LEU A 338 15.38 1.00 16.87
C LEU A 338 16.85 0.59 16.98
N LYS A 339 17.77 1.32 16.35
CA LYS A 339 19.21 1.04 16.42
C LYS A 339 19.77 1.23 17.82
N LEU A 340 19.43 2.33 18.47
CA LEU A 340 19.88 2.69 19.82
C LEU A 340 19.08 2.01 20.93
N ASN A 341 17.98 1.33 20.60
CA ASN A 341 17.03 0.78 21.55
C ASN A 341 16.42 1.84 22.48
N GLU A 342 16.13 3.02 21.93
CA GLU A 342 15.51 4.14 22.64
C GLU A 342 13.99 3.96 22.77
N PRO A 343 13.35 4.56 23.80
CA PRO A 343 11.90 4.56 23.93
C PRO A 343 11.19 5.13 22.69
N LEU A 344 10.08 4.51 22.31
CA LEU A 344 9.23 4.99 21.22
C LEU A 344 8.17 5.96 21.75
N ASN A 345 7.93 7.04 21.00
CA ASN A 345 6.77 7.89 21.18
C ASN A 345 5.49 7.07 21.03
N LYS A 346 4.50 7.36 21.88
CA LYS A 346 3.17 6.76 21.78
C LYS A 346 2.39 7.42 20.64
N TYR A 347 1.83 6.60 19.75
CA TYR A 347 0.91 7.08 18.73
C TYR A 347 -0.46 7.42 19.32
N ASN A 348 -1.16 8.35 18.67
CA ASN A 348 -2.53 8.72 18.99
C ASN A 348 -3.45 8.31 17.84
N ARG A 349 -4.30 7.30 18.05
CA ARG A 349 -5.19 6.79 16.98
C ARG A 349 -6.26 7.79 16.56
N ALA A 350 -6.68 8.69 17.47
CA ALA A 350 -7.70 9.69 17.19
C ALA A 350 -7.26 10.70 16.11
N THR A 351 -5.94 10.83 15.87
CA THR A 351 -5.36 11.75 14.88
C THR A 351 -4.78 11.01 13.66
N PHE A 352 -5.08 9.73 13.47
CA PHE A 352 -4.62 9.01 12.29
C PHE A 352 -5.20 9.59 11.01
N TYR A 353 -6.50 9.90 11.00
CA TYR A 353 -7.26 10.28 9.82
C TYR A 353 -7.81 11.69 9.93
N GLY A 354 -7.57 12.52 8.92
CA GLY A 354 -8.04 13.92 8.88
C GLY A 354 -7.26 14.83 9.83
N GLY A 355 -7.74 16.07 9.98
CA GLY A 355 -7.10 17.09 10.82
C GLY A 355 -5.94 17.83 10.15
N ASP A 356 -5.06 18.41 10.96
CA ASP A 356 -3.96 19.27 10.56
C ASP A 356 -2.59 18.68 10.99
N ALA A 357 -1.66 19.52 11.47
CA ALA A 357 -0.35 19.13 11.93
C ALA A 357 -0.37 18.25 13.20
N VAL A 358 -1.41 18.34 14.04
CA VAL A 358 -1.46 17.62 15.31
C VAL A 358 -1.59 16.11 15.10
N GLY A 359 -0.71 15.34 15.74
CA GLY A 359 -0.58 13.90 15.51
C GLY A 359 -0.11 13.53 14.10
N TYR A 360 0.56 14.47 13.41
CA TYR A 360 1.06 14.29 12.05
C TYR A 360 2.55 14.68 11.97
N THR A 361 2.84 15.98 12.10
CA THR A 361 4.20 16.55 12.02
C THR A 361 4.74 17.03 13.36
N ASP A 362 3.96 16.98 14.43
CA ASP A 362 4.30 17.44 15.79
C ASP A 362 4.97 16.37 16.69
N TYR A 363 5.16 15.15 16.18
CA TYR A 363 5.91 14.11 16.89
C TYR A 363 7.41 14.42 16.91
N LEU A 364 8.00 14.46 18.11
CA LEU A 364 9.41 14.81 18.30
C LEU A 364 10.36 13.68 17.90
N ALA A 365 11.42 14.02 17.16
CA ALA A 365 12.58 13.16 16.97
C ALA A 365 13.48 13.14 18.23
N LEU A 366 14.40 12.16 18.32
CA LEU A 366 15.54 12.22 19.23
C LEU A 366 16.32 13.51 18.99
N LYS A 367 16.90 14.04 20.06
CA LYS A 367 17.71 15.26 20.03
C LYS A 367 19.13 15.01 19.57
#